data_AF-A0A2W6ZAL0-F1
#
_entry.id   AF-A0A2W6ZAL0-F1
#
_cell.length_a   1.000
_cell.length_b   1.000
_cell.length_c   1.000
_cell.angle_alpha   90.00
_cell.angle_beta   90.00
_cell.angle_gamma   90.00
#
_symmetry.space_group_name_H-M   'P 1'
#
loop_
_entity.id
_entity.type
_entity.pdbx_description
1 polymer ?
#
loop_
_entity_poly.entity_id
_entity_poly.type
_entity_poly.pdbx_seq_one_letter_code
_entity_poly.pdbx_strand_id
1 'polypeptide(L)'
;MTTPSLLEQAKDGDATAIAALLTHALKSKRITVRGDRQSYCLRLWLTGATPPPQRATVAYVNRALGTLQLPDIGIVEISGSQTGAAQPAWTEEISLLAIAANNAETSPPQPFVPSEHGDFATHPVSSAPSDQEDQATPAAVARAYQELGLALGEPLAHVEAVYFKRRAELLRRGDRAALEPLKWAFTTLKNHLEQSAVIPGQAADGDRSQDSAAIATARPGLGPVARSQSRQAQPQANRLALADDTDILSFQNRYSNGLIFPGLLLLGMLMNAMPIVNALLWGIKIWIHEFGHATVAWLAGRQALPLPIGWTSYNPQRSGLVYLAILVLLGLLFWAGRREHQRWPMVLAAVLALVQFYMTWLLSTDRFDMLMAFGGVGGEIYLAALLIVSFYFPLPNYFRWDFYRFPVVLGAAFCFWGQVWLWQQVPKGKASIPFGSLWGEAEHGDMNQLIDIHGWMPGDIIATYGAIAHLCLLGIFAVYGYTLFRQHREFFMALGRQWLP
;
A
#
# COMPACT_ATOMS: atom_id res chain seq x y z
N MET A 1 36.57 -22.18 -26.63
CA MET A 1 36.75 -21.97 -25.18
C MET A 1 36.15 -20.62 -24.86
N THR A 2 34.99 -20.58 -24.21
CA THR A 2 34.27 -19.35 -23.84
C THR A 2 34.64 -18.97 -22.42
N THR A 3 35.19 -17.78 -22.22
CA THR A 3 35.48 -17.23 -20.89
C THR A 3 34.16 -17.03 -20.15
N PRO A 4 33.98 -17.58 -18.93
CA PRO A 4 32.74 -17.41 -18.18
C PRO A 4 32.50 -15.93 -17.87
N SER A 5 31.24 -15.52 -17.89
CA SER A 5 30.84 -14.16 -17.57
C SER A 5 31.18 -13.84 -16.11
N LEU A 6 31.38 -12.55 -15.80
CA LEU A 6 31.74 -12.09 -14.45
C LEU A 6 30.70 -12.49 -13.38
N LEU A 7 29.43 -12.68 -13.77
CA LEU A 7 28.38 -13.19 -12.89
C LEU A 7 28.51 -14.70 -12.63
N GLU A 8 28.87 -15.49 -13.64
CA GLU A 8 29.09 -16.93 -13.49
C GLU A 8 30.31 -17.20 -12.59
N GLN A 9 31.40 -16.48 -12.79
CA GLN A 9 32.58 -16.54 -11.91
C GLN A 9 32.23 -16.19 -10.46
N ALA A 10 31.36 -15.19 -10.25
CA ALA A 10 30.92 -14.83 -8.92
C ALA A 10 30.05 -15.91 -8.26
N LYS A 11 29.19 -16.60 -9.03
CA LYS A 11 28.36 -17.72 -8.53
C LYS A 11 29.19 -18.95 -8.16
N ASP A 12 30.30 -19.18 -8.87
CA ASP A 12 31.27 -20.23 -8.55
C ASP A 12 32.13 -19.89 -7.30
N GLY A 13 31.88 -18.73 -6.68
CA GLY A 13 32.57 -18.29 -5.47
C GLY A 13 33.95 -17.71 -5.74
N ASP A 14 34.21 -17.17 -6.93
CA ASP A 14 35.42 -16.37 -7.19
C ASP A 14 35.35 -15.05 -6.42
N ALA A 15 36.26 -14.88 -5.45
CA ALA A 15 36.32 -13.70 -4.60
C ALA A 15 36.56 -12.40 -5.38
N THR A 16 37.32 -12.45 -6.47
CA THR A 16 37.63 -11.29 -7.31
C THR A 16 36.40 -10.86 -8.10
N ALA A 17 35.66 -11.82 -8.65
CA ALA A 17 34.41 -11.55 -9.37
C ALA A 17 33.32 -11.01 -8.43
N ILE A 18 33.17 -11.58 -7.24
CA ILE A 18 32.26 -11.09 -6.20
C ILE A 18 32.63 -9.66 -5.80
N ALA A 19 33.91 -9.38 -5.54
CA ALA A 19 34.38 -8.04 -5.19
C ALA A 19 34.15 -7.02 -6.32
N ALA A 20 34.29 -7.43 -7.59
CA ALA A 20 34.03 -6.59 -8.74
C ALA A 20 32.53 -6.22 -8.85
N LEU A 21 31.62 -7.19 -8.64
CA LEU A 21 30.18 -6.94 -8.61
C LEU A 21 29.79 -5.98 -7.48
N LEU A 22 30.29 -6.23 -6.27
CA LEU A 22 30.01 -5.39 -5.10
C LEU A 22 30.58 -3.97 -5.29
N THR A 23 31.77 -3.84 -5.87
CA THR A 23 32.37 -2.54 -6.20
C THR A 23 31.54 -1.78 -7.22
N HIS A 24 31.03 -2.47 -8.25
CA HIS A 24 30.15 -1.83 -9.24
C HIS A 24 28.87 -1.31 -8.60
N ALA A 25 28.24 -2.11 -7.75
CA ALA A 25 26.98 -1.76 -7.11
C ALA A 25 27.12 -0.67 -6.03
N LEU A 26 28.27 -0.59 -5.35
CA LEU A 26 28.57 0.43 -4.33
C LEU A 26 29.30 1.66 -4.88
N LYS A 27 29.49 1.76 -6.20
CA LYS A 27 30.19 2.87 -6.86
C LYS A 27 29.58 4.23 -6.56
N SER A 28 28.25 4.32 -6.47
CA SER A 28 27.52 5.56 -6.13
C SER A 28 27.87 6.10 -4.75
N LYS A 29 28.25 5.22 -3.82
CA LYS A 29 28.69 5.56 -2.46
C LYS A 29 30.20 5.74 -2.33
N ARG A 30 30.94 5.66 -3.45
CA ARG A 30 32.42 5.75 -3.51
C ARG A 30 33.12 4.72 -2.61
N ILE A 31 32.54 3.52 -2.52
CA ILE A 31 33.12 2.39 -1.78
C ILE A 31 33.73 1.41 -2.79
N THR A 32 34.96 0.98 -2.53
CA THR A 32 35.64 -0.09 -3.28
C THR A 32 35.70 -1.34 -2.44
N VAL A 33 35.54 -2.49 -3.09
CA VAL A 33 35.54 -3.81 -2.42
C VAL A 33 36.70 -4.63 -2.94
N ARG A 34 37.43 -5.27 -2.04
CA ARG A 34 38.41 -6.30 -2.33
C ARG A 34 37.98 -7.59 -1.66
N GLY A 35 38.18 -8.70 -2.34
CA GLY A 35 37.83 -10.03 -1.84
C GLY A 35 39.01 -10.97 -1.90
N ASP A 36 39.14 -11.81 -0.88
CA ASP A 36 40.00 -12.99 -0.89
C ASP A 36 39.18 -14.20 -0.41
N ARG A 37 39.47 -15.39 -0.92
CA ARG A 37 38.82 -16.63 -0.50
C ARG A 37 39.84 -17.64 -0.04
N GLN A 38 39.65 -18.11 1.18
CA GLN A 38 40.44 -19.17 1.79
C GLN A 38 39.52 -20.34 2.09
N SER A 39 39.50 -21.31 1.16
CA SER A 39 38.63 -22.48 1.22
C SER A 39 37.15 -22.10 1.41
N TYR A 40 36.66 -22.23 2.64
CA TYR A 40 35.26 -22.04 3.03
C TYR A 40 34.94 -20.64 3.59
N CYS A 41 35.97 -19.80 3.72
CA CYS A 41 35.86 -18.44 4.23
C CYS A 41 36.10 -17.41 3.12
N LEU A 42 35.16 -16.49 2.95
CA LEU A 42 35.29 -15.33 2.05
C LEU A 42 35.56 -14.08 2.89
N ARG A 43 36.71 -13.43 2.66
CA ARG A 43 37.07 -12.15 3.28
C ARG A 43 36.78 -11.01 2.33
N LEU A 44 36.03 -10.02 2.78
CA LEU A 44 35.68 -8.83 2.02
C LEU A 44 36.12 -7.57 2.76
N TRP A 45 36.96 -6.75 2.11
CA TRP A 45 37.37 -5.45 2.60
C TRP A 45 36.69 -4.34 1.81
N LEU A 46 35.91 -3.51 2.50
CA LEU A 46 35.20 -2.39 1.93
C LEU A 46 35.85 -1.08 2.38
N THR A 47 36.36 -0.31 1.41
CA THR A 47 37.10 0.92 1.66
C THR A 47 36.37 2.12 1.08
N GLY A 48 36.16 3.16 1.91
CA GLY A 48 35.50 4.40 1.53
C GLY A 48 36.25 5.65 2.03
N ALA A 49 35.85 6.83 1.57
CA ALA A 49 36.41 8.10 2.04
C ALA A 49 36.23 8.31 3.57
N THR A 50 35.17 7.75 4.12
CA THR A 50 34.93 7.52 5.54
C THR A 50 34.64 6.03 5.74
N PRO A 51 34.83 5.47 6.95
CA PRO A 51 34.44 4.09 7.22
C PRO A 51 32.96 3.87 6.84
N PRO A 52 32.65 2.87 6.01
CA PRO A 52 31.28 2.63 5.60
C PRO A 52 30.43 2.25 6.82
N PRO A 53 29.13 2.62 6.90
CA PRO A 53 28.31 2.32 8.07
C PRO A 53 28.17 0.80 8.26
N GLN A 54 28.65 0.26 9.39
CA GLN A 54 28.76 -1.18 9.63
C GLN A 54 27.47 -1.95 9.35
N ARG A 55 26.40 -1.65 10.09
CA ARG A 55 25.11 -2.36 9.99
C ARG A 55 24.53 -2.37 8.57
N ALA A 56 24.56 -1.22 7.89
CA ALA A 56 24.04 -1.11 6.52
C ALA A 56 24.90 -1.86 5.49
N THR A 57 26.21 -1.86 5.69
CA THR A 57 27.18 -2.48 4.77
C THR A 57 27.17 -3.99 4.88
N VAL A 58 27.15 -4.50 6.11
CA VAL A 58 27.06 -5.94 6.41
C VAL A 58 25.74 -6.53 5.91
N ALA A 59 24.61 -5.85 6.17
CA ALA A 59 23.31 -6.29 5.67
C ALA A 59 23.25 -6.35 4.13
N TYR A 60 23.83 -5.36 3.46
CA TYR A 60 23.91 -5.32 2.00
C TYR A 60 24.74 -6.48 1.42
N VAL A 61 25.94 -6.70 1.96
CA VAL A 61 26.84 -7.77 1.53
C VAL A 61 26.21 -9.14 1.78
N ASN A 62 25.60 -9.36 2.95
CA ASN A 62 24.92 -10.62 3.27
C ASN A 62 23.81 -10.96 2.26
N ARG A 63 23.00 -9.97 1.84
CA ARG A 63 21.96 -10.16 0.83
C ARG A 63 22.53 -10.39 -0.57
N ALA A 64 23.57 -9.66 -0.96
CA ALA A 64 24.21 -9.83 -2.26
C ALA A 64 24.78 -11.25 -2.40
N LEU A 65 25.43 -11.76 -1.36
CA LEU A 65 25.95 -13.13 -1.32
C LEU A 65 24.83 -14.18 -1.26
N GLY A 66 23.74 -13.91 -0.52
CA GLY A 66 22.56 -14.78 -0.52
C GLY A 66 21.88 -14.90 -1.89
N THR A 67 21.91 -13.83 -2.70
CA THR A 67 21.37 -13.83 -4.07
C THR A 67 22.25 -14.60 -5.05
N LEU A 68 23.57 -14.60 -4.82
CA LEU A 68 24.52 -15.36 -5.62
C LEU A 68 24.47 -16.86 -5.33
N GLN A 69 23.87 -17.27 -4.21
CA GLN A 69 23.74 -18.67 -3.78
C GLN A 69 25.06 -19.42 -3.87
N LEU A 70 26.02 -19.06 -3.01
CA LEU A 70 27.38 -19.60 -3.03
C LEU A 70 27.43 -20.91 -2.22
N PRO A 71 27.38 -22.11 -2.83
CA PRO A 71 27.26 -23.36 -2.09
C PRO A 71 28.52 -23.73 -1.31
N ASP A 72 29.68 -23.25 -1.78
CA ASP A 72 31.00 -23.66 -1.29
C ASP A 72 31.65 -22.67 -0.30
N ILE A 73 30.88 -21.69 0.18
CA ILE A 73 31.31 -20.68 1.16
C ILE A 73 30.31 -20.69 2.30
N GLY A 74 30.77 -20.93 3.53
CA GLY A 74 29.88 -20.90 4.69
C GLY A 74 30.24 -19.89 5.75
N ILE A 75 31.38 -19.20 5.65
CA ILE A 75 31.70 -18.06 6.50
C ILE A 75 32.13 -16.88 5.63
N VAL A 76 31.64 -15.69 5.97
CA VAL A 76 32.03 -14.43 5.34
C VAL A 76 32.50 -13.47 6.41
N GLU A 77 33.72 -12.99 6.28
CA GLU A 77 34.30 -11.95 7.14
C GLU A 77 34.28 -10.63 6.38
N ILE A 78 33.59 -9.63 6.92
CA ILE A 78 33.37 -8.34 6.29
C ILE A 78 34.07 -7.27 7.12
N SER A 79 34.98 -6.53 6.50
CA SER A 79 35.73 -5.47 7.15
C SER A 79 35.50 -4.12 6.48
N GLY A 80 35.19 -3.08 7.26
CA GLY A 80 35.04 -1.72 6.77
C GLY A 80 36.21 -0.82 7.18
N SER A 81 36.78 -0.09 6.23
CA SER A 81 37.92 0.80 6.49
C SER A 81 37.81 2.13 5.75
N GLN A 82 38.52 3.13 6.28
CA GLN A 82 38.75 4.39 5.58
C GLN A 82 39.95 4.24 4.63
N THR A 83 39.91 4.91 3.47
CA THR A 83 41.02 4.97 2.53
C THR A 83 42.30 5.44 3.23
N GLY A 84 43.35 4.60 3.21
CA GLY A 84 44.66 4.88 3.79
C GLY A 84 44.84 4.42 5.25
N ALA A 85 43.82 3.86 5.90
CA ALA A 85 43.94 3.29 7.23
C ALA A 85 44.65 1.92 7.22
N ALA A 86 45.55 1.70 8.17
CA ALA A 86 46.29 0.44 8.31
C ALA A 86 45.48 -0.69 8.98
N GLN A 87 44.40 -0.35 9.70
CA GLN A 87 43.51 -1.30 10.37
C GLN A 87 42.05 -1.02 10.01
N PRO A 88 41.18 -2.05 9.99
CA PRO A 88 39.75 -1.87 9.77
C PRO A 88 39.12 -1.12 10.95
N ALA A 89 38.14 -0.25 10.64
CA ALA A 89 37.36 0.45 11.65
C ALA A 89 36.36 -0.49 12.34
N TRP A 90 35.94 -1.54 11.65
CA TRP A 90 35.10 -2.61 12.16
C TRP A 90 35.25 -3.86 11.30
N THR A 91 34.99 -5.02 11.91
CA THR A 91 34.96 -6.33 11.27
C THR A 91 33.75 -7.11 11.79
N GLU A 92 33.06 -7.81 10.92
CA GLU A 92 31.87 -8.62 11.25
C GLU A 92 31.91 -9.95 10.50
N GLU A 93 31.57 -11.04 11.20
CA GLU A 93 31.57 -12.39 10.64
C GLU A 93 30.12 -12.90 10.50
N ILE A 94 29.82 -13.53 9.37
CA ILE A 94 28.48 -14.06 9.05
C ILE A 94 28.60 -15.50 8.55
N SER A 95 27.74 -16.39 9.03
CA SER A 95 27.62 -17.76 8.52
C SER A 95 26.59 -17.85 7.37
N LEU A 96 27.00 -18.31 6.19
CA LEU A 96 26.13 -18.47 5.00
C LEU A 96 25.34 -19.80 4.99
N LEU A 97 25.76 -20.82 5.75
CA LEU A 97 25.06 -22.12 5.85
C LEU A 97 23.65 -22.07 6.45
N ALA A 98 23.30 -20.99 7.17
CA ALA A 98 21.95 -20.78 7.70
C ALA A 98 20.96 -20.29 6.64
N ILE A 99 21.43 -19.91 5.44
CA ILE A 99 20.62 -19.27 4.39
C ILE A 99 20.02 -20.31 3.43
N ALA A 100 20.68 -21.46 3.23
CA ALA A 100 20.21 -22.52 2.33
C ALA A 100 19.04 -23.35 2.90
N ALA A 101 18.95 -23.49 4.23
CA ALA A 101 17.92 -24.32 4.88
C ALA A 101 16.49 -23.75 4.80
N ASN A 102 16.34 -22.44 4.58
CA ASN A 102 15.01 -21.79 4.49
C ASN A 102 14.33 -21.95 3.11
N ASN A 103 15.02 -22.48 2.09
CA ASN A 103 14.48 -22.60 0.72
C ASN A 103 14.25 -24.05 0.26
N ALA A 104 14.48 -25.05 1.12
CA ALA A 104 14.43 -26.47 0.75
C ALA A 104 13.20 -27.26 1.25
N GLU A 105 12.23 -26.64 1.93
CA GLU A 105 11.00 -27.32 2.34
C GLU A 105 9.87 -27.10 1.31
N THR A 106 9.94 -27.84 0.20
CA THR A 106 8.75 -28.18 -0.59
C THR A 106 8.99 -29.47 -1.37
N SER A 107 8.70 -30.62 -0.75
CA SER A 107 8.37 -31.89 -1.40
C SER A 107 7.74 -32.89 -0.39
N PRO A 108 6.96 -33.88 -0.88
CA PRO A 108 5.66 -34.29 -0.33
C PRO A 108 5.71 -35.25 0.87
N PRO A 109 4.58 -35.47 1.59
CA PRO A 109 4.56 -36.29 2.80
C PRO A 109 4.81 -37.76 2.45
N GLN A 110 5.82 -38.36 3.07
CA GLN A 110 5.97 -39.81 3.07
C GLN A 110 5.05 -40.45 4.14
N PRO A 111 4.52 -41.67 3.90
CA PRO A 111 3.51 -42.28 4.74
C PRO A 111 4.10 -42.84 6.03
N PHE A 112 3.39 -42.57 7.12
CA PHE A 112 3.63 -43.12 8.44
C PHE A 112 3.42 -44.65 8.43
N VAL A 113 4.46 -45.41 8.76
CA VAL A 113 4.36 -46.84 9.09
C VAL A 113 4.27 -46.95 10.62
N PRO A 114 3.24 -47.58 11.20
CA PRO A 114 3.17 -47.78 12.64
C PRO A 114 4.11 -48.92 13.07
N SER A 115 4.90 -48.66 14.10
CA SER A 115 5.64 -49.71 14.81
C SER A 115 4.67 -50.45 15.75
N GLU A 116 4.43 -51.73 15.47
CA GLU A 116 3.85 -52.68 16.42
C GLU A 116 4.94 -53.29 17.31
N HIS A 117 4.59 -53.50 18.58
CA HIS A 117 5.14 -54.35 19.65
C HIS A 117 4.98 -53.53 20.96
N GLY A 118 3.94 -53.70 21.78
CA GLY A 118 3.23 -54.91 22.16
C GLY A 118 4.01 -55.58 23.29
N ASP A 119 3.62 -55.33 24.56
CA ASP A 119 3.41 -56.38 25.56
C ASP A 119 3.07 -55.90 26.99
N PHE A 120 1.99 -56.53 27.53
CA PHE A 120 1.62 -56.87 28.93
C PHE A 120 1.50 -55.75 30.01
N ALA A 121 0.51 -55.68 30.92
CA ALA A 121 -0.45 -56.67 31.45
C ALA A 121 -1.67 -56.02 32.18
N THR A 122 -2.86 -56.57 31.92
CA THR A 122 -4.00 -57.00 32.80
C THR A 122 -4.57 -56.22 34.03
N HIS A 123 -5.89 -55.90 33.91
CA HIS A 123 -7.06 -56.09 34.85
C HIS A 123 -7.28 -55.22 36.13
N PRO A 124 -8.53 -55.09 36.68
CA PRO A 124 -9.86 -54.95 36.04
C PRO A 124 -10.86 -53.95 36.76
N VAL A 125 -11.93 -53.56 36.03
CA VAL A 125 -13.36 -53.30 36.41
C VAL A 125 -13.69 -52.59 37.75
N SER A 126 -14.41 -51.45 37.70
CA SER A 126 -15.82 -51.35 38.17
C SER A 126 -16.39 -49.91 38.17
N SER A 127 -17.65 -49.83 37.71
CA SER A 127 -18.77 -48.95 38.13
C SER A 127 -18.73 -47.42 37.87
N ALA A 128 -19.57 -47.00 36.92
CA ALA A 128 -20.35 -45.75 37.02
C ALA A 128 -21.52 -45.94 38.03
N PRO A 129 -22.12 -44.87 38.58
CA PRO A 129 -23.14 -44.14 37.82
C PRO A 129 -23.20 -42.61 38.05
N SER A 130 -23.59 -41.92 36.96
CA SER A 130 -24.50 -40.77 36.87
C SER A 130 -24.16 -39.38 37.46
N ASP A 131 -24.47 -38.40 36.61
CA ASP A 131 -24.92 -37.02 36.89
C ASP A 131 -23.87 -35.95 37.19
N GLN A 132 -23.33 -35.36 36.12
CA GLN A 132 -23.46 -33.92 35.82
C GLN A 132 -22.88 -33.60 34.44
N GLU A 133 -23.76 -33.14 33.55
CA GLU A 133 -23.41 -32.44 32.32
C GLU A 133 -22.67 -31.14 32.67
N ASP A 134 -21.36 -31.13 32.49
CA ASP A 134 -20.61 -29.90 32.28
C ASP A 134 -19.57 -30.18 31.20
N GLN A 135 -19.59 -29.37 30.15
CA GLN A 135 -18.77 -29.55 28.95
C GLN A 135 -17.28 -29.58 29.34
N ALA A 136 -16.70 -30.78 29.43
CA ALA A 136 -15.28 -30.94 29.69
C ALA A 136 -14.49 -30.31 28.54
N THR A 137 -13.90 -29.13 28.79
CA THR A 137 -12.97 -28.47 27.90
C THR A 137 -11.89 -29.49 27.48
N PRO A 138 -11.66 -29.74 26.18
CA PRO A 138 -10.69 -30.74 25.74
C PRO A 138 -9.34 -30.48 26.40
N ALA A 139 -8.66 -31.52 26.92
CA ALA A 139 -7.39 -31.37 27.65
C ALA A 139 -6.31 -30.58 26.86
N ALA A 140 -6.38 -30.63 25.52
CA ALA A 140 -5.54 -29.84 24.63
C ALA A 140 -5.82 -28.32 24.70
N VAL A 141 -7.08 -27.91 24.85
CA VAL A 141 -7.50 -26.50 24.99
C VAL A 141 -7.06 -25.95 26.34
N ALA A 142 -7.22 -26.72 27.42
CA ALA A 142 -6.71 -26.32 28.74
C ALA A 142 -5.19 -26.12 28.74
N ARG A 143 -4.45 -27.04 28.09
CA ARG A 143 -3.00 -26.90 27.91
C ARG A 143 -2.64 -25.68 27.07
N ALA A 144 -3.40 -25.38 26.03
CA ALA A 144 -3.15 -24.23 25.18
C ALA A 144 -3.37 -22.88 25.91
N TYR A 145 -4.39 -22.79 26.78
CA TYR A 145 -4.55 -21.63 27.68
C TYR A 145 -3.37 -21.48 28.66
N GLN A 146 -2.87 -22.59 29.21
CA GLN A 146 -1.72 -22.59 30.11
C GLN A 146 -0.43 -22.12 29.41
N GLU A 147 -0.15 -22.58 28.20
CA GLU A 147 1.02 -22.16 27.40
C GLU A 147 0.99 -20.66 27.05
N LEU A 148 -0.21 -20.10 26.84
CA LEU A 148 -0.41 -18.67 26.64
C LEU A 148 -0.51 -17.87 27.95
N GLY A 149 -0.53 -18.56 29.10
CA GLY A 149 -0.67 -17.95 30.43
C GLY A 149 -1.98 -17.19 30.62
N LEU A 150 -3.06 -17.72 30.06
CA LEU A 150 -4.40 -17.15 30.06
C LEU A 150 -5.34 -18.00 30.92
N ALA A 151 -6.38 -17.38 31.48
CA ALA A 151 -7.46 -18.11 32.13
C ALA A 151 -8.32 -18.87 31.11
N LEU A 152 -8.93 -19.99 31.54
CA LEU A 152 -9.86 -20.76 30.71
C LEU A 152 -11.06 -19.89 30.31
N GLY A 153 -11.39 -19.85 29.02
CA GLY A 153 -12.56 -19.14 28.49
C GLY A 153 -12.33 -17.68 28.08
N GLU A 154 -11.09 -17.18 28.07
CA GLU A 154 -10.79 -15.83 27.56
C GLU A 154 -11.21 -15.68 26.08
N PRO A 155 -11.77 -14.51 25.69
CA PRO A 155 -12.27 -14.28 24.34
C PRO A 155 -11.14 -14.26 23.31
N LEU A 156 -11.45 -14.62 22.07
CA LEU A 156 -10.47 -14.76 20.98
C LEU A 156 -9.60 -13.51 20.80
N ALA A 157 -10.19 -12.32 20.94
CA ALA A 157 -9.45 -11.05 20.86
C ALA A 157 -8.34 -10.91 21.92
N HIS A 158 -8.57 -11.42 23.14
CA HIS A 158 -7.57 -11.40 24.20
C HIS A 158 -6.48 -12.46 23.97
N VAL A 159 -6.86 -13.64 23.49
CA VAL A 159 -5.94 -14.71 23.07
C VAL A 159 -4.98 -14.23 21.97
N GLU A 160 -5.51 -13.55 20.94
CA GLU A 160 -4.71 -12.97 19.86
C GLU A 160 -3.72 -11.92 20.36
N ALA A 161 -4.17 -10.99 21.20
CA ALA A 161 -3.33 -9.93 21.75
C ALA A 161 -2.13 -10.49 22.55
N VAL A 162 -2.36 -11.50 23.39
CA VAL A 162 -1.31 -12.13 24.20
C VAL A 162 -0.34 -12.94 23.35
N TYR A 163 -0.84 -13.67 22.35
CA TYR A 163 -0.01 -14.41 21.40
C TYR A 163 0.96 -13.49 20.65
N PHE A 164 0.46 -12.40 20.03
CA PHE A 164 1.31 -11.49 19.25
C PHE A 164 2.34 -10.77 20.12
N LYS A 165 1.97 -10.38 21.34
CA LYS A 165 2.88 -9.76 22.30
C LYS A 165 4.03 -10.70 22.71
N ARG A 166 3.72 -11.96 23.07
CA ARG A 166 4.74 -12.95 23.46
C ARG A 166 5.63 -13.35 22.28
N ARG A 167 5.05 -13.48 21.08
CA ARG A 167 5.82 -13.78 19.87
C ARG A 167 6.83 -12.69 19.54
N ALA A 168 6.44 -11.41 19.66
CA ALA A 168 7.34 -10.28 19.46
C ALA A 168 8.49 -10.27 20.50
N GLU A 169 8.19 -10.62 21.75
CA GLU A 169 9.19 -10.71 22.82
C GLU A 169 10.20 -11.85 22.59
N LEU A 170 9.74 -13.03 22.18
CA LEU A 170 10.60 -14.17 21.85
C LEU A 170 11.51 -13.88 20.65
N LEU A 171 10.99 -13.21 19.62
CA LEU A 171 11.78 -12.76 18.47
C LEU A 171 12.84 -11.72 18.87
N ARG A 172 12.52 -10.81 19.79
CA ARG A 172 13.47 -9.82 20.32
C ARG A 172 14.60 -10.46 21.14
N ARG A 173 14.33 -11.58 21.80
CA ARG A 173 15.29 -12.35 22.60
C ARG A 173 16.08 -13.37 21.76
N GLY A 174 15.71 -13.58 20.49
CA GLY A 174 16.34 -14.55 19.60
C GLY A 174 15.99 -16.02 19.91
N ASP A 175 15.02 -16.27 20.79
CA ASP A 175 14.62 -17.61 21.22
C ASP A 175 13.59 -18.20 20.25
N ARG A 176 14.10 -18.76 19.15
CA ARG A 176 13.26 -19.31 18.07
C ARG A 176 12.66 -20.67 18.41
N ALA A 177 13.22 -21.39 19.39
CA ALA A 177 12.72 -22.71 19.79
C ALA A 177 11.39 -22.61 20.54
N ALA A 178 11.18 -21.52 21.30
CA ALA A 178 9.94 -21.26 22.03
C ALA A 178 8.75 -20.81 21.15
N LEU A 179 8.96 -20.57 19.85
CA LEU A 179 7.89 -20.13 18.94
C LEU A 179 6.96 -21.27 18.51
N GLU A 180 7.46 -22.49 18.40
CA GLU A 180 6.67 -23.66 17.96
C GLU A 180 5.56 -24.03 18.98
N PRO A 181 5.85 -24.14 20.29
CA PRO A 181 4.80 -24.36 21.31
C PRO A 181 3.77 -23.23 21.37
N LEU A 182 4.23 -21.97 21.23
CA LEU A 182 3.36 -20.79 21.27
C LEU A 182 2.40 -20.74 20.08
N LYS A 183 2.87 -21.11 18.89
CA LYS A 183 2.06 -21.20 17.67
C LYS A 183 1.04 -22.34 17.77
N TRP A 184 1.45 -23.51 18.26
CA TRP A 184 0.55 -24.63 18.50
C TRP A 184 -0.59 -24.26 19.46
N ALA A 185 -0.27 -23.59 20.57
CA ALA A 185 -1.26 -23.16 21.56
C ALA A 185 -2.28 -22.18 20.96
N PHE A 186 -1.80 -21.18 20.20
CA PHE A 186 -2.67 -20.21 19.54
C PHE A 186 -3.61 -20.86 18.51
N THR A 187 -3.09 -21.72 17.64
CA THR A 187 -3.91 -22.41 16.62
C THR A 187 -4.97 -23.31 17.26
N THR A 188 -4.62 -23.97 18.37
CA THR A 188 -5.56 -24.83 19.11
C THR A 188 -6.70 -24.02 19.72
N LEU A 189 -6.41 -22.86 20.36
CA LEU A 189 -7.45 -22.00 20.93
C LEU A 189 -8.31 -21.31 19.87
N LYS A 190 -7.70 -20.83 18.80
CA LYS A 190 -8.42 -20.17 17.70
C LYS A 190 -9.47 -21.09 17.09
N ASN A 191 -9.09 -22.32 16.76
CA ASN A 191 -10.00 -23.30 16.18
C ASN A 191 -11.15 -23.64 17.14
N HIS A 192 -10.88 -23.77 18.45
CA HIS A 192 -11.89 -24.08 19.45
C HIS A 192 -12.92 -22.94 19.65
N LEU A 193 -12.44 -21.69 19.71
CA LEU A 193 -13.29 -20.52 19.91
C LEU A 193 -14.10 -20.17 18.65
N GLU A 194 -13.53 -20.36 17.46
CA GLU A 194 -14.25 -20.18 16.19
C GLU A 194 -15.34 -21.24 15.99
N GLN A 195 -15.11 -22.51 16.38
CA GLN A 195 -16.12 -23.57 16.32
C GLN A 195 -17.26 -23.35 17.33
N SER A 196 -16.95 -22.79 18.50
CA SER A 196 -17.94 -22.49 19.54
C SER A 196 -18.86 -21.31 19.19
N ALA A 197 -18.47 -20.47 18.22
CA ALA A 197 -19.23 -19.30 17.79
C ALA A 197 -20.30 -19.59 16.70
N VAL A 198 -20.43 -20.83 16.21
CA VAL A 198 -21.26 -21.18 15.01
C VAL A 198 -22.62 -21.80 15.36
N ILE A 199 -23.11 -21.70 16.60
CA ILE A 199 -24.50 -22.10 16.91
C ILE A 199 -25.35 -20.86 17.28
N PRO A 200 -26.11 -20.28 16.35
CA PRO A 200 -27.31 -19.52 16.66
C PRO A 200 -28.57 -20.28 16.22
N GLY A 201 -29.35 -20.70 17.21
CA GLY A 201 -30.72 -21.18 17.04
C GLY A 201 -31.69 -20.07 16.66
N GLN A 202 -32.67 -20.46 15.85
CA GLN A 202 -33.76 -19.70 15.21
C GLN A 202 -34.85 -19.18 16.17
N ALA A 203 -35.74 -18.39 15.53
CA ALA A 203 -37.11 -18.00 15.87
C ALA A 203 -37.20 -16.72 16.70
N ALA A 204 -38.06 -15.74 16.42
CA ALA A 204 -39.34 -15.65 15.71
C ALA A 204 -39.64 -14.13 15.64
N ASP A 205 -40.59 -13.53 14.93
CA ASP A 205 -41.60 -13.86 13.93
C ASP A 205 -42.41 -12.56 13.74
N GLY A 206 -43.04 -12.41 12.57
CA GLY A 206 -44.27 -11.65 12.36
C GLY A 206 -44.20 -10.11 12.30
N ASP A 207 -45.09 -9.41 11.61
CA ASP A 207 -46.00 -9.68 10.50
C ASP A 207 -46.52 -8.30 10.09
N ARG A 208 -46.75 -8.12 8.78
CA ARG A 208 -47.83 -7.37 8.10
C ARG A 208 -48.21 -5.90 8.35
N SER A 209 -48.50 -5.30 7.17
CA SER A 209 -49.72 -4.53 6.80
C SER A 209 -49.88 -3.10 7.34
N GLN A 210 -49.91 -2.05 6.52
CA GLN A 210 -50.84 -1.64 5.45
C GLN A 210 -51.71 -0.45 5.92
N ASP A 211 -51.92 0.45 4.96
CA ASP A 211 -53.13 1.26 4.74
C ASP A 211 -53.33 2.59 5.48
N SER A 212 -53.26 3.64 4.66
CA SER A 212 -54.43 4.43 4.20
C SER A 212 -54.43 5.92 4.46
N ALA A 213 -54.86 6.61 3.40
CA ALA A 213 -54.99 8.03 3.18
C ALA A 213 -56.26 8.65 3.79
N ALA A 214 -56.32 9.99 3.84
CA ALA A 214 -57.45 10.85 3.45
C ALA A 214 -57.11 12.34 3.76
N ILE A 215 -57.07 13.30 2.82
CA ILE A 215 -58.15 14.06 2.10
C ILE A 215 -58.28 15.52 2.62
N ALA A 216 -58.58 16.42 1.66
CA ALA A 216 -59.17 17.77 1.73
C ALA A 216 -58.20 18.97 1.86
N THR A 217 -58.33 20.09 1.13
CA THR A 217 -59.34 20.61 0.18
C THR A 217 -58.77 21.83 -0.57
N ALA A 218 -59.22 22.04 -1.81
CA ALA A 218 -58.91 23.18 -2.67
C ALA A 218 -59.79 24.42 -2.38
N ARG A 219 -59.36 25.62 -2.84
CA ARG A 219 -60.15 26.56 -3.67
C ARG A 219 -59.33 27.79 -4.18
N PRO A 220 -59.81 28.53 -5.21
CA PRO A 220 -58.98 29.15 -6.24
C PRO A 220 -59.08 30.70 -6.31
N GLY A 221 -58.23 31.31 -7.13
CA GLY A 221 -58.36 32.72 -7.54
C GLY A 221 -57.66 33.00 -8.88
N LEU A 222 -58.46 33.13 -9.94
CA LEU A 222 -58.11 33.58 -11.29
C LEU A 222 -58.15 35.12 -11.36
N GLY A 223 -57.27 35.72 -12.18
CA GLY A 223 -57.45 37.11 -12.62
C GLY A 223 -56.20 37.76 -13.24
N PRO A 224 -56.16 38.02 -14.56
CA PRO A 224 -54.96 38.42 -15.29
C PRO A 224 -54.87 39.94 -15.52
N VAL A 225 -53.65 40.48 -15.67
CA VAL A 225 -53.42 41.77 -16.34
C VAL A 225 -52.16 41.69 -17.21
N ALA A 226 -52.37 41.91 -18.51
CA ALA A 226 -51.33 42.16 -19.49
C ALA A 226 -51.10 43.67 -19.63
N ARG A 227 -49.84 44.13 -19.68
CA ARG A 227 -49.37 45.07 -20.73
C ARG A 227 -47.85 45.31 -20.67
N SER A 228 -47.20 44.91 -21.76
CA SER A 228 -46.18 45.65 -22.52
C SER A 228 -45.05 46.36 -21.77
N GLN A 229 -43.81 45.89 -22.01
CA GLN A 229 -42.88 46.67 -22.84
C GLN A 229 -41.79 45.77 -23.44
N SER A 230 -41.80 45.77 -24.76
CA SER A 230 -40.77 45.29 -25.69
C SER A 230 -39.40 45.87 -25.37
N ARG A 231 -38.48 45.00 -24.93
CA ARG A 231 -37.05 45.19 -25.16
C ARG A 231 -36.59 43.98 -25.94
N GLN A 232 -36.24 44.19 -27.20
CA GLN A 232 -35.60 43.22 -28.08
C GLN A 232 -34.28 42.76 -27.42
N ALA A 233 -34.37 41.76 -26.56
CA ALA A 233 -33.25 40.88 -26.25
C ALA A 233 -33.36 39.74 -27.26
N GLN A 234 -32.34 39.64 -28.11
CA GLN A 234 -32.16 38.54 -29.06
C GLN A 234 -32.56 37.20 -28.44
N PRO A 235 -33.26 36.30 -29.15
CA PRO A 235 -33.40 34.92 -28.70
C PRO A 235 -32.07 34.19 -28.91
N GLN A 236 -31.04 34.57 -28.14
CA GLN A 236 -29.85 33.76 -27.90
C GLN A 236 -30.14 32.56 -26.98
N ALA A 237 -31.35 32.51 -26.40
CA ALA A 237 -31.79 31.46 -25.48
C ALA A 237 -32.34 30.18 -26.15
N ASN A 238 -32.36 30.10 -27.49
CA ASN A 238 -32.80 28.89 -28.21
C ASN A 238 -31.70 28.22 -29.06
N ARG A 239 -30.44 28.65 -28.91
CA ARG A 239 -29.30 27.77 -29.20
C ARG A 239 -28.97 27.00 -27.93
N LEU A 240 -29.81 26.02 -27.56
CA LEU A 240 -29.23 24.76 -27.15
C LEU A 240 -28.48 24.27 -28.38
N ALA A 241 -27.23 24.74 -28.50
CA ALA A 241 -26.30 24.26 -29.50
C ALA A 241 -26.43 22.74 -29.45
N LEU A 242 -26.66 22.11 -30.60
CA LEU A 242 -26.08 20.78 -30.79
C LEU A 242 -24.63 20.98 -30.40
N ALA A 243 -24.27 20.62 -29.16
CA ALA A 243 -22.90 20.70 -28.72
C ALA A 243 -22.16 19.89 -29.76
N ASP A 244 -21.22 20.53 -30.44
CA ASP A 244 -20.44 19.91 -31.49
C ASP A 244 -19.58 18.84 -30.82
N ASP A 245 -20.18 17.66 -30.65
CA ASP A 245 -19.61 16.50 -29.96
C ASP A 245 -18.65 15.74 -30.89
N THR A 246 -18.27 16.35 -32.03
CA THR A 246 -17.28 15.79 -32.97
C THR A 246 -15.86 15.83 -32.40
N ASP A 247 -15.53 16.86 -31.61
CA ASP A 247 -14.25 16.95 -30.92
C ASP A 247 -14.28 16.18 -29.59
N ILE A 248 -13.75 14.96 -29.62
CA ILE A 248 -13.64 14.06 -28.45
C ILE A 248 -12.72 14.64 -27.37
N LEU A 249 -11.73 15.47 -27.75
CA LEU A 249 -10.75 16.02 -26.82
C LEU A 249 -11.32 17.16 -25.98
N SER A 250 -12.36 17.84 -26.48
CA SER A 250 -13.05 18.91 -25.78
C SER A 250 -13.55 18.50 -24.39
N PHE A 251 -13.32 19.37 -23.40
CA PHE A 251 -13.83 19.22 -22.03
C PHE A 251 -15.36 19.34 -21.96
N GLN A 252 -16.02 19.84 -23.00
CA GLN A 252 -17.49 19.93 -23.06
C GLN A 252 -18.13 18.72 -23.77
N ASN A 253 -17.33 17.82 -24.34
CA ASN A 253 -17.84 16.67 -25.09
C ASN A 253 -18.62 15.73 -24.15
N ARG A 254 -19.89 15.46 -24.49
CA ARG A 254 -20.79 14.66 -23.66
C ARG A 254 -20.39 13.19 -23.64
N TYR A 255 -19.94 12.63 -24.76
CA TYR A 255 -19.50 11.24 -24.85
C TYR A 255 -18.20 11.02 -24.06
N SER A 256 -17.25 11.95 -24.16
CA SER A 256 -15.99 11.87 -23.43
C SER A 256 -16.21 11.84 -21.92
N ASN A 257 -17.02 12.77 -21.43
CA ASN A 257 -17.30 12.93 -20.01
C ASN A 257 -18.26 11.87 -19.43
N GLY A 258 -19.24 11.43 -20.24
CA GLY A 258 -20.30 10.50 -19.82
C GLY A 258 -19.97 9.02 -20.02
N LEU A 259 -19.34 8.66 -21.16
CA LEU A 259 -19.09 7.26 -21.57
C LEU A 259 -17.60 6.89 -21.61
N ILE A 260 -16.73 7.74 -22.17
CA ILE A 260 -15.30 7.39 -22.29
C ILE A 260 -14.66 7.36 -20.90
N PHE A 261 -14.95 8.32 -20.04
CA PHE A 261 -14.45 8.32 -18.66
C PHE A 261 -14.71 7.01 -17.89
N PRO A 262 -15.96 6.54 -17.71
CA PRO A 262 -16.19 5.27 -17.02
C PRO A 262 -15.60 4.10 -17.82
N GLY A 263 -15.56 4.18 -19.16
CA GLY A 263 -14.86 3.21 -19.99
C GLY A 263 -13.37 3.09 -19.66
N LEU A 264 -12.67 4.21 -19.45
CA LEU A 264 -11.26 4.22 -19.01
C LEU A 264 -11.10 3.65 -17.61
N LEU A 265 -12.01 3.94 -16.68
CA LEU A 265 -11.98 3.37 -15.34
C LEU A 265 -12.16 1.85 -15.36
N LEU A 266 -13.10 1.35 -16.15
CA LEU A 266 -13.35 -0.08 -16.33
C LEU A 266 -12.17 -0.77 -17.04
N LEU A 267 -11.60 -0.13 -18.06
CA LEU A 267 -10.43 -0.66 -18.75
C LEU A 267 -9.22 -0.74 -17.80
N GLY A 268 -8.97 0.30 -17.01
CA GLY A 268 -7.91 0.29 -15.98
C GLY A 268 -8.13 -0.82 -14.94
N MET A 269 -9.38 -1.03 -14.50
CA MET A 269 -9.76 -2.12 -13.61
C MET A 269 -9.45 -3.49 -14.24
N LEU A 270 -9.85 -3.70 -15.49
CA LEU A 270 -9.63 -4.94 -16.23
C LEU A 270 -8.14 -5.22 -16.45
N MET A 271 -7.37 -4.19 -16.83
CA MET A 271 -5.91 -4.26 -16.98
C MET A 271 -5.22 -4.65 -15.66
N ASN A 272 -5.71 -4.15 -14.52
CA ASN A 272 -5.18 -4.50 -13.21
C ASN A 272 -5.49 -5.96 -12.84
N ALA A 273 -6.70 -6.44 -13.17
CA ALA A 273 -7.12 -7.81 -12.89
C ALA A 273 -6.39 -8.87 -13.72
N MET A 274 -5.87 -8.51 -14.91
CA MET A 274 -5.11 -9.42 -15.78
C MET A 274 -3.65 -9.57 -15.30
N PRO A 275 -3.17 -10.77 -14.89
CA PRO A 275 -1.83 -10.94 -14.32
C PRO A 275 -0.69 -10.48 -15.23
N ILE A 276 -0.77 -10.78 -16.54
CA ILE A 276 0.26 -10.43 -17.52
C ILE A 276 0.35 -8.92 -17.69
N VAL A 277 -0.79 -8.23 -17.80
CA VAL A 277 -0.84 -6.76 -17.94
C VAL A 277 -0.40 -6.09 -16.65
N ASN A 278 -0.81 -6.63 -15.50
CA ASN A 278 -0.40 -6.15 -14.19
C ASN A 278 1.13 -6.22 -14.02
N ALA A 279 1.75 -7.34 -14.42
CA ALA A 279 3.20 -7.50 -14.42
C ALA A 279 3.89 -6.52 -15.38
N LEU A 280 3.37 -6.36 -16.60
CA LEU A 280 3.95 -5.45 -17.61
C LEU A 280 3.90 -3.98 -17.17
N LEU A 281 2.81 -3.57 -16.53
CA LEU A 281 2.57 -2.19 -16.10
C LEU A 281 2.94 -1.95 -14.63
N TRP A 282 3.58 -2.92 -13.99
CA TRP A 282 3.98 -2.83 -12.59
C TRP A 282 4.86 -1.60 -12.30
N GLY A 283 5.72 -1.22 -13.25
CA GLY A 283 6.55 -0.01 -13.14
C GLY A 283 5.76 1.29 -12.98
N ILE A 284 4.52 1.37 -13.50
CA ILE A 284 3.65 2.54 -13.30
C ILE A 284 3.23 2.66 -11.82
N LYS A 285 2.90 1.54 -11.17
CA LYS A 285 2.53 1.54 -9.74
C LYS A 285 3.70 2.01 -8.89
N ILE A 286 4.89 1.46 -9.15
CA ILE A 286 6.12 1.88 -8.47
C ILE A 286 6.35 3.37 -8.69
N TRP A 287 6.22 3.87 -9.91
CA TRP A 287 6.49 5.27 -10.17
C TRP A 287 5.52 6.20 -9.43
N ILE A 288 4.23 5.87 -9.39
CA ILE A 288 3.24 6.63 -8.61
C ILE A 288 3.53 6.53 -7.10
N HIS A 289 3.95 5.37 -6.62
CA HIS A 289 4.38 5.15 -5.23
C HIS A 289 5.54 6.09 -4.86
N GLU A 290 6.62 6.09 -5.65
CA GLU A 290 7.76 6.98 -5.42
C GLU A 290 7.40 8.45 -5.56
N PHE A 291 6.49 8.78 -6.47
CA PHE A 291 5.96 10.13 -6.58
C PHE A 291 5.18 10.54 -5.34
N GLY A 292 4.49 9.60 -4.69
CA GLY A 292 3.86 9.77 -3.38
C GLY A 292 4.84 10.31 -2.34
N HIS A 293 5.96 9.60 -2.11
CA HIS A 293 7.07 10.05 -1.27
C HIS A 293 7.57 11.44 -1.66
N ALA A 294 7.82 11.66 -2.96
CA ALA A 294 8.33 12.93 -3.46
C ALA A 294 7.36 14.10 -3.23
N THR A 295 6.05 13.90 -3.37
CA THR A 295 5.06 14.97 -3.12
C THR A 295 5.09 15.45 -1.67
N VAL A 296 5.21 14.53 -0.71
CA VAL A 296 5.32 14.88 0.71
C VAL A 296 6.62 15.65 0.97
N ALA A 297 7.74 15.20 0.41
CA ALA A 297 9.03 15.86 0.54
C ALA A 297 9.03 17.27 -0.06
N TRP A 298 8.53 17.45 -1.29
CA TRP A 298 8.50 18.76 -1.96
C TRP A 298 7.60 19.76 -1.23
N LEU A 299 6.41 19.33 -0.77
CA LEU A 299 5.52 20.20 0.00
C LEU A 299 6.11 20.57 1.38
N ALA A 300 6.96 19.72 1.95
CA ALA A 300 7.73 20.03 3.16
C ALA A 300 9.03 20.82 2.90
N GLY A 301 9.28 21.25 1.65
CA GLY A 301 10.46 22.03 1.27
C GLY A 301 11.76 21.22 1.28
N ARG A 302 11.70 19.91 1.07
CA ARG A 302 12.85 19.00 1.04
C ARG A 302 13.12 18.49 -0.36
N GLN A 303 14.40 18.29 -0.68
CA GLN A 303 14.79 17.72 -1.97
C GLN A 303 14.35 16.27 -2.04
N ALA A 304 13.71 15.88 -3.13
CA ALA A 304 13.38 14.50 -3.42
C ALA A 304 13.47 14.22 -4.92
N LEU A 305 13.93 13.02 -5.27
CA LEU A 305 14.02 12.52 -6.64
C LEU A 305 13.34 11.14 -6.71
N PRO A 306 12.12 11.05 -7.25
CA PRO A 306 11.43 9.78 -7.44
C PRO A 306 12.02 9.06 -8.66
N LEU A 307 12.70 7.93 -8.42
CA LEU A 307 13.26 7.11 -9.49
C LEU A 307 12.29 5.99 -9.87
N PRO A 308 12.11 5.68 -11.17
CA PRO A 308 11.17 4.65 -11.64
C PRO A 308 11.58 3.20 -11.30
N ILE A 309 12.63 3.04 -10.49
CA ILE A 309 13.14 1.75 -10.01
C ILE A 309 12.70 1.45 -8.57
N GLY A 310 11.74 2.20 -8.02
CA GLY A 310 11.27 2.01 -6.64
C GLY A 310 12.26 2.54 -5.62
N TRP A 311 12.73 3.77 -5.87
CA TRP A 311 13.63 4.46 -4.96
C TRP A 311 13.39 5.96 -5.00
N THR A 312 13.06 6.56 -3.85
CA THR A 312 13.02 8.01 -3.68
C THR A 312 14.18 8.47 -2.82
N SER A 313 15.17 9.09 -3.46
CA SER A 313 16.25 9.76 -2.73
C SER A 313 15.73 11.09 -2.22
N TYR A 314 15.78 11.35 -0.91
CA TYR A 314 15.40 12.63 -0.33
C TYR A 314 16.41 13.13 0.70
N ASN A 315 16.44 14.45 0.90
CA ASN A 315 17.27 15.09 1.91
C ASN A 315 16.44 15.40 3.17
N PRO A 316 16.82 14.91 4.36
CA PRO A 316 16.13 15.23 5.61
C PRO A 316 16.20 16.72 5.99
N GLN A 317 17.15 17.48 5.44
CA GLN A 317 17.23 18.91 5.69
C GLN A 317 16.31 19.69 4.75
N ARG A 318 15.60 20.67 5.32
CA ARG A 318 14.80 21.63 4.55
C ARG A 318 15.72 22.48 3.68
N SER A 319 15.29 22.74 2.45
CA SER A 319 16.00 23.58 1.49
C SER A 319 15.13 24.76 1.10
N GLY A 320 15.57 25.97 1.44
CA GLY A 320 14.89 27.20 1.03
C GLY A 320 14.76 27.33 -0.49
N LEU A 321 15.72 26.75 -1.24
CA LEU A 321 15.67 26.69 -2.70
C LEU A 321 14.49 25.84 -3.18
N VAL A 322 14.29 24.65 -2.61
CA VAL A 322 13.15 23.79 -2.99
C VAL A 322 11.84 24.48 -2.66
N TYR A 323 11.72 25.04 -1.45
CA TYR A 323 10.53 25.79 -1.05
C TYR A 323 10.21 26.92 -2.04
N LEU A 324 11.20 27.75 -2.39
CA LEU A 324 11.02 28.83 -3.35
C LEU A 324 10.69 28.30 -4.76
N ALA A 325 11.34 27.23 -5.19
CA ALA A 325 11.10 26.63 -6.49
C ALA A 325 9.65 26.13 -6.64
N ILE A 326 9.12 25.40 -5.64
CA ILE A 326 7.72 24.97 -5.67
C ILE A 326 6.77 26.17 -5.60
N LEU A 327 7.05 27.20 -4.78
CA LEU A 327 6.25 28.43 -4.77
C LEU A 327 6.23 29.13 -6.13
N VAL A 328 7.36 29.17 -6.84
CA VAL A 328 7.43 29.72 -8.20
C VAL A 328 6.56 28.92 -9.15
N LEU A 329 6.62 27.58 -9.11
CA LEU A 329 5.76 26.72 -9.94
C LEU A 329 4.27 26.93 -9.64
N LEU A 330 3.89 27.04 -8.37
CA LEU A 330 2.51 27.34 -7.96
C LEU A 330 2.09 28.75 -8.40
N GLY A 331 2.99 29.73 -8.28
CA GLY A 331 2.78 31.09 -8.79
C GLY A 331 2.57 31.14 -10.30
N LEU A 332 3.33 30.34 -11.06
CA LEU A 332 3.16 30.18 -12.50
C LEU A 332 1.83 29.50 -12.84
N LEU A 333 1.42 28.48 -12.09
CA LEU A 333 0.11 27.83 -12.26
C LEU A 333 -1.04 28.82 -11.98
N PHE A 334 -0.94 29.62 -10.92
CA PHE A 334 -1.90 30.66 -10.60
C PHE A 334 -1.96 31.72 -11.70
N TRP A 335 -0.80 32.18 -12.17
CA TRP A 335 -0.71 33.18 -13.23
C TRP A 335 -1.27 32.68 -14.56
N ALA A 336 -0.95 31.44 -14.95
CA ALA A 336 -1.49 30.80 -16.13
C ALA A 336 -3.02 30.67 -16.05
N GLY A 337 -3.54 30.20 -14.92
CA GLY A 337 -4.99 30.15 -14.66
C GLY A 337 -5.65 31.52 -14.77
N ARG A 338 -5.01 32.57 -14.23
CA ARG A 338 -5.51 33.96 -14.35
C ARG A 338 -5.51 34.45 -15.80
N ARG A 339 -4.44 34.20 -16.56
CA ARG A 339 -4.30 34.61 -17.96
C ARG A 339 -5.33 33.92 -18.87
N GLU A 340 -5.65 32.66 -18.56
CA GLU A 340 -6.61 31.85 -19.31
C GLU A 340 -8.04 31.90 -18.73
N HIS A 341 -8.31 32.77 -17.76
CA HIS A 341 -9.60 32.90 -17.05
C HIS A 341 -10.13 31.61 -16.41
N GLN A 342 -9.25 30.67 -16.09
CA GLN A 342 -9.56 29.43 -15.40
C GLN A 342 -9.41 29.64 -13.89
N ARG A 343 -10.53 29.54 -13.15
CA ARG A 343 -10.53 29.77 -11.69
C ARG A 343 -9.96 28.61 -10.89
N TRP A 344 -10.15 27.38 -11.35
CA TRP A 344 -9.78 26.20 -10.55
C TRP A 344 -8.26 26.04 -10.37
N PRO A 345 -7.37 26.28 -11.37
CA PRO A 345 -5.92 26.18 -11.17
C PRO A 345 -5.43 27.25 -10.19
N MET A 346 -6.07 28.42 -10.19
CA MET A 346 -5.79 29.49 -9.22
C MET A 346 -6.10 29.05 -7.79
N VAL A 347 -7.27 28.45 -7.57
CA VAL A 347 -7.65 27.92 -6.26
C VAL A 347 -6.73 26.78 -5.84
N LEU A 348 -6.43 25.85 -6.74
CA LEU A 348 -5.50 24.75 -6.47
C LEU A 348 -4.12 25.28 -6.07
N ALA A 349 -3.56 26.21 -6.83
CA ALA A 349 -2.27 26.81 -6.54
C ALA A 349 -2.23 27.51 -5.18
N ALA A 350 -3.28 28.27 -4.84
CA ALA A 350 -3.39 28.94 -3.56
C ALA A 350 -3.48 27.95 -2.39
N VAL A 351 -4.30 26.90 -2.52
CA VAL A 351 -4.44 25.85 -1.50
C VAL A 351 -3.12 25.10 -1.32
N LEU A 352 -2.46 24.69 -2.42
CA LEU A 352 -1.17 24.00 -2.35
C LEU A 352 -0.06 24.89 -1.75
N ALA A 353 -0.09 26.20 -2.00
CA ALA A 353 0.87 27.12 -1.39
C ALA A 353 0.68 27.23 0.13
N LEU A 354 -0.57 27.24 0.60
CA LEU A 354 -0.89 27.21 2.04
C LEU A 354 -0.47 25.88 2.68
N VAL A 355 -0.76 24.75 2.01
CA VAL A 355 -0.33 23.42 2.46
C VAL A 355 1.19 23.35 2.51
N GLN A 356 1.89 23.83 1.48
CA GLN A 356 3.34 23.87 1.46
C GLN A 356 3.90 24.72 2.60
N PHE A 357 3.32 25.91 2.87
CA PHE A 357 3.73 26.75 3.99
C PHE A 357 3.60 26.00 5.32
N TYR A 358 2.44 25.37 5.56
CA TYR A 358 2.21 24.57 6.75
C TYR A 358 3.19 23.40 6.87
N MET A 359 3.34 22.59 5.81
CA MET A 359 4.23 21.43 5.79
C MET A 359 5.70 21.80 5.93
N THR A 360 6.12 22.95 5.39
CA THR A 360 7.52 23.39 5.47
C THR A 360 7.85 24.00 6.82
N TRP A 361 6.97 24.81 7.41
CA TRP A 361 7.32 25.63 8.57
C TRP A 361 6.70 25.16 9.89
N LEU A 362 5.48 24.61 9.86
CA LEU A 362 4.71 24.28 11.06
C LEU A 362 4.73 22.79 11.39
N LEU A 363 4.98 21.92 10.40
CA LEU A 363 5.01 20.48 10.59
C LEU A 363 6.28 20.04 11.33
N SER A 364 6.10 19.26 12.40
CA SER A 364 7.19 18.63 13.16
C SER A 364 7.90 17.54 12.34
N THR A 365 9.18 17.29 12.63
CA THR A 365 9.97 16.24 11.97
C THR A 365 9.33 14.86 12.07
N ASP A 366 8.86 14.44 13.26
CA ASP A 366 8.25 13.12 13.44
C ASP A 366 7.00 12.89 12.58
N ARG A 367 6.16 13.93 12.44
CA ARG A 367 4.99 13.89 11.56
C ARG A 367 5.37 13.91 10.08
N PHE A 368 6.45 14.60 9.73
CA PHE A 368 6.97 14.55 8.38
C PHE A 368 7.46 13.14 8.03
N ASP A 369 8.23 12.49 8.90
CA ASP A 369 8.74 11.13 8.68
C ASP A 369 7.58 10.12 8.59
N MET A 370 6.54 10.30 9.43
CA MET A 370 5.31 9.50 9.34
C MET A 370 4.58 9.72 8.01
N LEU A 371 4.45 10.97 7.56
CA LEU A 371 3.81 11.28 6.27
C LEU A 371 4.65 10.79 5.08
N MET A 372 5.98 10.75 5.21
CA MET A 372 6.84 10.13 4.21
C MET A 372 6.54 8.64 4.11
N ALA A 373 6.62 7.89 5.22
CA ALA A 373 6.28 6.47 5.23
C ALA A 373 4.84 6.21 4.73
N PHE A 374 3.89 7.08 5.09
CA PHE A 374 2.52 6.99 4.58
C PHE A 374 2.43 7.25 3.07
N GLY A 375 3.25 8.18 2.56
CA GLY A 375 3.14 8.82 1.26
C GLY A 375 3.32 7.90 0.07
N GLY A 376 4.06 6.79 0.20
CA GLY A 376 4.25 5.84 -0.91
C GLY A 376 2.95 5.17 -1.30
N VAL A 377 2.44 4.25 -0.45
CA VAL A 377 1.15 3.59 -0.69
C VAL A 377 -0.02 4.59 -0.67
N GLY A 378 0.08 5.64 0.14
CA GLY A 378 -0.94 6.69 0.19
C GLY A 378 -1.05 7.40 -1.15
N GLY A 379 0.09 7.72 -1.77
CA GLY A 379 0.19 8.36 -3.07
C GLY A 379 -0.46 7.52 -4.18
N GLU A 380 -0.28 6.20 -4.16
CA GLU A 380 -0.98 5.30 -5.08
C GLU A 380 -2.51 5.40 -5.01
N ILE A 381 -3.05 5.85 -3.88
CA ILE A 381 -4.49 6.09 -3.70
C ILE A 381 -4.85 7.53 -4.05
N TYR A 382 -4.33 8.52 -3.30
CA TYR A 382 -4.79 9.90 -3.41
C TYR A 382 -4.28 10.61 -4.67
N LEU A 383 -3.05 10.35 -5.12
CA LEU A 383 -2.55 10.95 -6.38
C LEU A 383 -3.26 10.34 -7.57
N ALA A 384 -3.45 9.02 -7.58
CA ALA A 384 -4.20 8.36 -8.64
C ALA A 384 -5.64 8.89 -8.70
N ALA A 385 -6.30 9.08 -7.55
CA ALA A 385 -7.62 9.68 -7.49
C ALA A 385 -7.65 11.13 -8.01
N LEU A 386 -6.65 11.95 -7.65
CA LEU A 386 -6.54 13.33 -8.17
C LEU A 386 -6.32 13.36 -9.69
N LEU A 387 -5.51 12.44 -10.23
CA LEU A 387 -5.29 12.29 -11.67
C LEU A 387 -6.56 11.79 -12.39
N ILE A 388 -7.37 10.95 -11.75
CA ILE A 388 -8.67 10.52 -12.28
C ILE A 388 -9.63 11.72 -12.31
N VAL A 389 -9.76 12.43 -11.20
CA VAL A 389 -10.65 13.59 -11.06
C VAL A 389 -10.26 14.71 -12.02
N SER A 390 -8.96 14.92 -12.27
CA SER A 390 -8.47 15.97 -13.18
C SER A 390 -8.90 15.78 -14.64
N PHE A 391 -9.46 14.62 -15.01
CA PHE A 391 -10.09 14.41 -16.32
C PHE A 391 -11.13 15.49 -16.67
N TYR A 392 -11.83 16.01 -15.66
CA TYR A 392 -12.90 16.99 -15.82
C TYR A 392 -12.44 18.45 -15.73
N PHE A 393 -11.18 18.68 -15.37
CA PHE A 393 -10.68 20.02 -15.07
C PHE A 393 -9.62 20.42 -16.12
N PRO A 394 -9.87 21.47 -16.92
CA PRO A 394 -8.93 21.90 -17.95
C PRO A 394 -7.70 22.52 -17.31
N LEU A 395 -6.50 21.99 -17.58
CA LEU A 395 -5.24 22.65 -17.20
C LEU A 395 -4.91 23.78 -18.20
N PRO A 396 -3.93 24.64 -17.88
CA PRO A 396 -3.44 25.63 -18.84
C PRO A 396 -3.08 25.01 -20.18
N ASN A 397 -3.41 25.69 -21.27
CA ASN A 397 -3.37 25.14 -22.64
C ASN A 397 -2.00 24.58 -23.03
N TYR A 398 -0.91 25.12 -22.47
CA TYR A 398 0.45 24.64 -22.69
C TYR A 398 0.64 23.15 -22.37
N PHE A 399 -0.08 22.63 -21.37
CA PHE A 399 0.02 21.23 -20.96
C PHE A 399 -0.65 20.26 -21.92
N ARG A 400 -1.46 20.74 -22.88
CA ARG A 400 -2.27 19.90 -23.78
C ARG A 400 -3.05 18.80 -23.05
N TRP A 401 -3.61 19.18 -21.91
CA TRP A 401 -4.35 18.26 -21.03
C TRP A 401 -5.64 17.73 -21.67
N ASP A 402 -6.17 18.42 -22.68
CA ASP A 402 -7.22 17.95 -23.58
C ASP A 402 -6.90 16.55 -24.13
N PHE A 403 -5.64 16.29 -24.48
CA PHE A 403 -5.16 15.02 -25.01
C PHE A 403 -4.61 14.09 -23.91
N TYR A 404 -3.73 14.59 -23.03
CA TYR A 404 -3.04 13.74 -22.06
C TYR A 404 -3.93 13.16 -20.97
N ARG A 405 -5.12 13.74 -20.71
CA ARG A 405 -6.05 13.22 -19.71
C ARG A 405 -6.47 11.77 -19.95
N PHE A 406 -6.58 11.32 -21.20
CA PHE A 406 -7.00 9.94 -21.50
C PHE A 406 -5.97 8.89 -21.06
N PRO A 407 -4.72 8.90 -21.55
CA PRO A 407 -3.72 7.92 -21.12
C PRO A 407 -3.35 8.05 -19.65
N VAL A 408 -3.33 9.28 -19.10
CA VAL A 408 -3.00 9.49 -17.67
C VAL A 408 -4.08 8.90 -16.77
N VAL A 409 -5.37 9.13 -17.08
CA VAL A 409 -6.47 8.56 -16.30
C VAL A 409 -6.51 7.04 -16.42
N LEU A 410 -6.17 6.47 -17.58
CA LEU A 410 -6.08 5.02 -17.73
C LEU A 410 -4.99 4.43 -16.80
N GLY A 411 -3.80 5.02 -16.78
CA GLY A 411 -2.71 4.61 -15.89
C GLY A 411 -3.04 4.81 -14.41
N ALA A 412 -3.67 5.93 -14.08
CA ALA A 412 -4.12 6.22 -12.72
C ALA A 412 -5.22 5.25 -12.26
N ALA A 413 -6.20 4.93 -13.12
CA ALA A 413 -7.24 3.95 -12.84
C ALA A 413 -6.66 2.55 -12.61
N PHE A 414 -5.68 2.14 -13.42
CA PHE A 414 -4.96 0.88 -13.23
C PHE A 414 -4.28 0.79 -11.85
N CYS A 415 -3.65 1.87 -11.38
CA CYS A 415 -3.03 1.91 -10.05
C CYS A 415 -4.09 1.95 -8.93
N PHE A 416 -5.06 2.86 -9.05
CA PHE A 416 -6.10 3.09 -8.05
C PHE A 416 -6.93 1.84 -7.75
N TRP A 417 -7.38 1.12 -8.78
CA TRP A 417 -8.15 -0.11 -8.58
C TRP A 417 -7.34 -1.22 -7.91
N GLY A 418 -6.03 -1.29 -8.17
CA GLY A 418 -5.14 -2.20 -7.47
C GLY A 418 -5.15 -1.97 -5.97
N GLN A 419 -5.07 -0.70 -5.56
CA GLN A 419 -5.12 -0.32 -4.15
C GLN A 419 -6.50 -0.52 -3.52
N VAL A 420 -7.58 -0.11 -4.20
CA VAL A 420 -8.95 -0.33 -3.71
C VAL A 420 -9.21 -1.82 -3.46
N TRP A 421 -8.80 -2.68 -4.39
CA TRP A 421 -8.97 -4.12 -4.26
C TRP A 421 -8.13 -4.70 -3.11
N LEU A 422 -6.85 -4.31 -3.01
CA LEU A 422 -5.98 -4.71 -1.91
C LEU A 422 -6.60 -4.37 -0.55
N TRP A 423 -6.99 -3.11 -0.35
CA TRP A 423 -7.51 -2.64 0.94
C TRP A 423 -8.92 -3.13 1.26
N GLN A 424 -9.66 -3.67 0.28
CA GLN A 424 -10.90 -4.44 0.52
C GLN A 424 -10.65 -5.92 0.87
N GLN A 425 -9.51 -6.48 0.47
CA GLN A 425 -9.16 -7.88 0.70
C GLN A 425 -8.41 -8.12 2.01
N VAL A 426 -7.56 -7.17 2.42
CA VAL A 426 -6.78 -7.27 3.66
C VAL A 426 -7.66 -7.51 4.90
N PRO A 427 -8.76 -6.75 5.14
CA PRO A 427 -9.65 -7.02 6.28
C PRO A 427 -10.31 -8.40 6.24
N LYS A 428 -10.45 -8.98 5.05
CA LYS A 428 -11.08 -10.30 4.83
C LYS A 428 -10.09 -11.45 4.94
N GLY A 429 -8.82 -11.17 5.25
CA GLY A 429 -7.74 -12.16 5.28
C GLY A 429 -7.38 -12.74 3.91
N LYS A 430 -7.84 -12.13 2.81
CA LYS A 430 -7.59 -12.59 1.44
C LYS A 430 -6.30 -12.02 0.83
N ALA A 431 -5.74 -10.99 1.45
CA ALA A 431 -4.46 -10.39 1.13
C ALA A 431 -3.74 -10.00 2.41
N SER A 432 -2.42 -9.89 2.36
CA SER A 432 -1.61 -9.36 3.45
C SER A 432 -1.39 -7.85 3.29
N ILE A 433 -1.19 -7.15 4.41
CA ILE A 433 -0.61 -5.79 4.38
C ILE A 433 0.72 -5.87 3.62
N PRO A 434 1.02 -4.94 2.70
CA PRO A 434 2.23 -4.96 1.89
C PRO A 434 3.45 -4.54 2.73
N PHE A 435 3.92 -5.45 3.59
CA PHE A 435 5.15 -5.29 4.34
C PHE A 435 6.38 -5.51 3.45
N GLY A 436 7.50 -4.89 3.83
CA GLY A 436 8.77 -4.96 3.13
C GLY A 436 8.94 -3.87 2.06
N SER A 437 10.18 -3.74 1.58
CA SER A 437 10.52 -2.85 0.47
C SER A 437 10.76 -3.63 -0.82
N LEU A 438 10.71 -2.92 -1.95
CA LEU A 438 11.01 -3.50 -3.28
C LEU A 438 12.38 -4.19 -3.33
N TRP A 439 13.31 -3.67 -2.56
CA TRP A 439 14.70 -4.15 -2.47
C TRP A 439 14.92 -5.17 -1.34
N GLY A 440 13.83 -5.63 -0.71
CA GLY A 440 13.79 -6.69 0.29
C GLY A 440 14.18 -6.26 1.70
N GLU A 441 14.42 -4.98 1.96
CA GLU A 441 14.77 -4.48 3.29
C GLU A 441 13.53 -4.51 4.19
N ALA A 442 13.42 -5.55 5.03
CA ALA A 442 12.28 -5.76 5.91
C ALA A 442 12.03 -4.61 6.89
N GLU A 443 13.07 -3.82 7.23
CA GLU A 443 12.98 -2.69 8.17
C GLU A 443 12.68 -1.33 7.49
N HIS A 444 12.73 -1.23 6.15
CA HIS A 444 12.58 0.05 5.43
C HIS A 444 11.30 0.17 4.59
N GLY A 445 10.45 -0.86 4.55
CA GLY A 445 9.14 -0.74 3.89
C GLY A 445 8.26 0.32 4.57
N ASP A 446 7.47 1.02 3.78
CA ASP A 446 6.53 2.06 4.25
C ASP A 446 5.69 1.59 5.45
N MET A 447 5.07 0.41 5.32
CA MET A 447 4.24 -0.17 6.38
C MET A 447 5.05 -0.55 7.61
N ASN A 448 6.31 -0.97 7.45
CA ASN A 448 7.20 -1.29 8.56
C ASN A 448 7.56 -0.03 9.34
N GLN A 449 7.89 1.06 8.66
CA GLN A 449 8.19 2.33 9.31
C GLN A 449 6.99 2.86 10.11
N LEU A 450 5.77 2.74 9.59
CA LEU A 450 4.56 3.13 10.32
C LEU A 450 4.39 2.35 11.63
N ILE A 451 4.66 1.04 11.64
CA ILE A 451 4.55 0.20 12.84
C ILE A 451 5.75 0.43 13.77
N ASP A 452 6.96 0.26 13.26
CA ASP A 452 8.18 0.13 14.06
C ASP A 452 8.65 1.48 14.62
N ILE A 453 8.42 2.57 13.89
CA ILE A 453 8.88 3.92 14.25
C ILE A 453 7.71 4.76 14.80
N HIS A 454 6.55 4.70 14.13
CA HIS A 454 5.41 5.56 14.47
C HIS A 454 4.35 4.87 15.33
N GLY A 455 4.55 3.59 15.68
CA GLY A 455 3.70 2.87 16.63
C GLY A 455 2.29 2.56 16.11
N TRP A 456 2.07 2.59 14.80
CA TRP A 456 0.78 2.21 14.23
C TRP A 456 0.51 0.73 14.47
N MET A 457 -0.73 0.40 14.78
CA MET A 457 -1.18 -0.99 14.80
C MET A 457 -1.58 -1.42 13.37
N PRO A 458 -1.53 -2.72 13.04
CA PRO A 458 -2.05 -3.21 11.77
C PRO A 458 -3.49 -2.77 11.49
N GLY A 459 -4.31 -2.66 12.54
CA GLY A 459 -5.67 -2.12 12.46
C GLY A 459 -5.72 -0.65 12.00
N ASP A 460 -4.79 0.19 12.46
CA ASP A 460 -4.71 1.61 12.07
C ASP A 460 -4.34 1.75 10.60
N ILE A 461 -3.41 0.93 10.12
CA ILE A 461 -3.02 0.86 8.70
C ILE A 461 -4.25 0.49 7.86
N ILE A 462 -4.91 -0.62 8.18
CA ILE A 462 -6.07 -1.10 7.45
C ILE A 462 -7.19 -0.06 7.43
N ALA A 463 -7.51 0.52 8.59
CA ALA A 463 -8.57 1.52 8.72
C ALA A 463 -8.23 2.80 7.93
N THR A 464 -6.99 3.28 8.01
CA THR A 464 -6.57 4.54 7.37
C THR A 464 -6.52 4.40 5.86
N TYR A 465 -5.80 3.42 5.32
CA TYR A 465 -5.71 3.22 3.88
C TYR A 465 -7.05 2.80 3.27
N GLY A 466 -7.80 1.96 3.99
CA GLY A 466 -9.18 1.63 3.63
C GLY A 466 -10.07 2.88 3.58
N ALA A 467 -10.08 3.72 4.61
CA ALA A 467 -10.88 4.94 4.63
C ALA A 467 -10.52 5.89 3.49
N ILE A 468 -9.22 6.12 3.25
CA ILE A 468 -8.76 7.00 2.18
C ILE A 468 -9.15 6.45 0.81
N ALA A 469 -9.02 5.14 0.57
CA ALA A 469 -9.48 4.51 -0.66
C ALA A 469 -10.98 4.74 -0.91
N HIS A 470 -11.82 4.55 0.12
CA HIS A 470 -13.27 4.79 0.01
C HIS A 470 -13.61 6.27 -0.17
N LEU A 471 -12.93 7.18 0.53
CA LEU A 471 -13.14 8.62 0.38
C LEU A 471 -12.75 9.11 -1.02
N CYS A 472 -11.62 8.64 -1.54
CA CYS A 472 -11.19 8.92 -2.91
C CYS A 472 -12.18 8.36 -3.93
N LEU A 473 -12.65 7.12 -3.74
CA LEU A 473 -13.66 6.50 -4.61
C LEU A 473 -14.97 7.29 -4.59
N LEU A 474 -15.44 7.69 -3.42
CA LEU A 474 -16.61 8.55 -3.26
C LEU A 474 -16.40 9.90 -3.97
N GLY A 475 -15.21 10.51 -3.85
CA GLY A 475 -14.87 11.74 -4.54
C GLY A 475 -14.92 11.61 -6.06
N ILE A 476 -14.38 10.51 -6.62
CA ILE A 476 -14.45 10.21 -8.06
C ILE A 476 -15.92 10.08 -8.50
N PHE A 477 -16.74 9.30 -7.78
CA PHE A 477 -18.16 9.15 -8.10
C PHE A 477 -18.95 10.44 -7.94
N ALA A 478 -18.65 11.26 -6.93
CA ALA A 478 -19.30 12.55 -6.72
C ALA A 478 -19.02 13.52 -7.86
N VAL A 479 -17.76 13.60 -8.32
CA VAL A 479 -17.39 14.45 -9.47
C VAL A 479 -18.03 13.94 -10.76
N TYR A 480 -18.00 12.63 -11.00
CA TYR A 480 -18.68 12.03 -12.16
C TYR A 480 -20.20 12.25 -12.13
N GLY A 481 -20.84 12.01 -10.99
CA GLY A 481 -22.27 12.23 -10.80
C GLY A 481 -22.65 13.70 -10.99
N TYR A 482 -21.85 14.62 -10.48
CA TYR A 482 -22.05 16.05 -10.68
C TYR A 482 -21.92 16.47 -12.15
N THR A 483 -20.93 15.94 -12.88
CA THR A 483 -20.75 16.27 -14.30
C THR A 483 -21.87 15.68 -15.15
N LEU A 484 -22.28 14.45 -14.87
CA LEU A 484 -23.43 13.80 -15.51
C LEU A 484 -24.73 14.55 -15.25
N PHE A 485 -24.98 14.94 -13.99
CA PHE A 485 -26.14 15.75 -13.62
C PHE A 485 -26.14 17.10 -14.33
N ARG A 486 -24.98 17.78 -14.40
CA ARG A 486 -24.84 19.06 -15.11
C ARG A 486 -25.12 18.92 -16.61
N GLN A 487 -24.70 17.82 -17.24
CA GLN A 487 -24.91 17.57 -18.67
C GLN A 487 -26.35 17.17 -19.00
N HIS A 488 -27.01 16.43 -18.12
CA HIS A 488 -28.35 15.88 -18.33
C HIS A 488 -29.38 16.52 -17.39
N ARG A 489 -29.19 17.78 -17.01
CA ARG A 489 -30.03 18.46 -16.01
C ARG A 489 -31.52 18.37 -16.34
N GLU A 490 -31.89 18.54 -17.60
CA GLU A 490 -33.29 18.44 -18.05
C GLU A 490 -33.88 17.04 -17.86
N PHE A 491 -33.11 15.99 -18.15
CA PHE A 491 -33.53 14.60 -17.92
C PHE A 491 -33.72 14.33 -16.43
N PHE A 492 -32.78 14.73 -15.58
CA PHE A 492 -32.90 14.56 -14.14
C PHE A 492 -34.04 15.40 -13.53
N MET A 493 -34.29 16.61 -14.04
CA MET A 493 -35.45 17.42 -13.63
C MET A 493 -36.78 16.82 -14.10
N ALA A 494 -36.82 16.17 -15.25
CA ALA A 494 -38.01 15.45 -15.73
C ALA A 494 -38.27 14.18 -14.89
N LEU A 495 -37.22 13.42 -14.57
CA LEU A 495 -37.30 12.25 -13.71
C LEU A 495 -37.72 12.62 -12.29
N GLY A 496 -37.17 13.72 -11.74
CA GLY A 496 -37.56 14.24 -10.43
C GLY A 496 -39.05 14.61 -10.35
N ARG A 497 -39.61 15.21 -11.41
CA ARG A 497 -41.05 15.51 -11.50
C ARG A 497 -41.95 14.27 -11.61
N GLN A 498 -41.41 13.13 -12.05
CA GLN A 498 -42.17 11.87 -12.08
C GLN A 498 -42.17 11.15 -10.73
N TRP A 499 -41.14 11.36 -9.90
CA TRP A 499 -40.93 10.61 -8.65
C TRP A 499 -41.21 11.42 -7.38
N LEU A 500 -41.25 12.75 -7.45
CA LEU A 500 -41.70 13.65 -6.38
C LEU A 500 -42.93 14.41 -6.89
N PRO A 501 -44.16 14.02 -6.48
CA PRO A 501 -45.40 14.69 -6.87
C PRO A 501 -45.52 16.12 -6.33
#